data_AF-A0A927RIT2-F1
#
_entry.id   AF-A0A927RIT2-F1
#
_cell.length_a   1.000
_cell.length_b   1.000
_cell.length_c   1.000
_cell.angle_alpha   90.00
_cell.angle_beta   90.00
_cell.angle_gamma   90.00
#
_symmetry.space_group_name_H-M   'P 1'
#
loop_
_entity.id
_entity.type
_entity.pdbx_description
1 polymer ?
#
loop_
_entity_poly.entity_id
_entity_poly.type
_entity_poly.pdbx_seq_one_letter_code
_entity_poly.pdbx_strand_id
1 'polypeptide(L)'
;MNKVEEYLAEIRQTYGLKNAILYGITVSKRDRSAEFSLITDKAYNEQDLHMAEIITQKYVPDGLKTKVKIIKRTPDKETVRAKIYDYVCMKFPAAAAFLTQEHIGVEMLSSGAHFYFDIASGEQTLFTSSNILDTVSAYLQSVYCGSFYGNVRIVEKELPKEELLDEIPETEEAEVVEIRRFPIMDFVKLDGVDETPKTAVYVADHLKMEGQFSVCGTVTYIEEKFYTKRNEKTNEDIEKSRFSISVTDGTGALRTTYFPKKATLEKVRAIKVGDSVVITGENEEYNGHIGFKANKLNYGFQPTDFTPTPRKSKPVPKFYHAVQPQPYVDFEQVGFFDSFEKPDDLTNNTFVVFDLETTGLNNNPAMGRMDKIIEIGAVKIVNGELSEKFSSFVACKERLSKEIIDLTGITDADLVGAPEIEQVIADFFKFVDGAYLVGHNIPFDYRFIEYYGEQNGYMFDNKQYDTINLAQEQLRGLLPNYKLNSVADYYGFTFNHHRAFDDACVTAKIFVELIKKRGKLPM
;
A
#
# COMPACT_ATOMS: atom_id res chain seq x y z
N MET A 1 23.51 19.02 37.17
CA MET A 1 22.10 18.66 36.88
C MET A 1 22.04 18.42 35.37
N ASN A 2 20.97 17.88 34.76
CA ASN A 2 20.93 17.77 33.29
C ASN A 2 21.04 19.20 32.70
N LYS A 3 21.90 19.47 31.71
CA LYS A 3 22.07 20.82 31.13
C LYS A 3 20.75 21.44 30.67
N VAL A 4 19.78 20.60 30.28
CA VAL A 4 18.41 21.00 29.94
C VAL A 4 17.64 21.51 31.18
N GLU A 5 17.80 20.88 32.34
CA GLU A 5 17.17 21.32 33.59
C GLU A 5 17.77 22.63 34.10
N GLU A 6 19.09 22.81 33.96
CA GLU A 6 19.76 24.08 34.29
C GLU A 6 19.25 25.21 33.39
N TYR A 7 19.15 24.96 32.09
CA TYR A 7 18.56 25.89 31.13
C TYR A 7 17.11 26.24 31.47
N LEU A 8 16.26 25.23 31.71
CA LEU A 8 14.86 25.45 32.05
C LEU A 8 14.68 26.16 33.39
N ALA A 9 15.57 25.92 34.37
CA ALA A 9 15.55 26.63 35.64
C ALA A 9 15.79 28.14 35.48
N GLU A 10 16.68 28.55 34.56
CA GLU A 10 16.87 29.97 34.22
C GLU A 10 15.69 30.53 33.41
N ILE A 11 15.23 29.81 32.38
CA ILE A 11 14.09 30.23 31.56
C ILE A 11 12.84 30.49 32.40
N ARG A 12 12.56 29.61 33.37
CA ARG A 12 11.38 29.67 34.25
C ARG A 12 11.41 30.82 35.27
N GLN A 13 12.50 31.59 35.36
CA GLN A 13 12.53 32.85 36.10
C GLN A 13 11.79 33.99 35.36
N THR A 14 11.58 33.82 34.05
CA THR A 14 10.83 34.76 33.21
C THR A 14 9.32 34.56 33.41
N TYR A 15 8.57 35.63 33.66
CA TYR A 15 7.16 35.56 34.09
C TYR A 15 6.28 34.81 33.07
N GLY A 16 6.38 35.14 31.78
CA GLY A 16 5.64 34.48 30.70
C GLY A 16 6.07 33.03 30.42
N LEU A 17 7.14 32.54 31.06
CA LEU A 17 7.75 31.22 30.83
C LEU A 17 7.90 30.39 32.11
N LYS A 18 7.22 30.78 33.19
CA LYS A 18 7.35 30.16 34.52
C LYS A 18 7.17 28.63 34.55
N ASN A 19 6.34 28.09 33.65
CA ASN A 19 6.10 26.64 33.53
C ASN A 19 6.61 26.08 32.20
N ALA A 20 7.47 26.81 31.48
CA ALA A 20 7.85 26.45 30.13
C ALA A 20 8.57 25.10 30.06
N ILE A 21 8.38 24.40 28.95
CA ILE A 21 9.09 23.17 28.62
C ILE A 21 9.90 23.38 27.33
N LEU A 22 11.00 22.64 27.19
CA LEU A 22 11.78 22.61 25.96
C LEU A 22 11.21 21.55 25.04
N TYR A 23 10.63 21.97 23.92
CA TYR A 23 10.05 21.08 22.92
C TYR A 23 11.09 20.49 21.98
N GLY A 24 12.11 21.28 21.63
CA GLY A 24 13.17 20.82 20.74
C GLY A 24 14.23 21.88 20.47
N ILE A 25 15.35 21.44 19.91
CA ILE A 25 16.46 22.28 19.45
C ILE A 25 16.77 21.90 18.01
N THR A 26 16.80 22.88 17.11
CA THR A 26 17.14 22.69 15.70
C THR A 26 18.38 23.51 15.35
N VAL A 27 19.36 22.89 14.70
CA VAL A 27 20.62 23.56 14.32
C VAL A 27 20.71 23.69 12.80
N SER A 28 20.74 24.92 12.29
CA SER A 28 20.97 25.22 10.87
C SER A 28 22.44 25.47 10.62
N LYS A 29 23.08 24.57 9.88
CA LYS A 29 24.47 24.73 9.41
C LYS A 29 24.61 25.86 8.37
N ARG A 30 23.57 26.04 7.53
CA ARG A 30 23.53 27.06 6.48
C ARG A 30 23.50 28.47 7.06
N ASP A 31 22.67 28.69 8.07
CA ASP A 31 22.48 30.02 8.67
C ASP A 31 23.35 30.23 9.91
N ARG A 32 24.15 29.22 10.27
CA ARG A 32 24.92 29.13 11.52
C ARG A 32 24.05 29.55 12.70
N SER A 33 22.92 28.88 12.90
CA SER A 33 22.00 29.20 14.00
C SER A 33 21.50 27.98 14.75
N ALA A 34 21.17 28.16 16.02
CA ALA A 34 20.50 27.19 16.86
C ALA A 34 19.17 27.79 17.33
N GLU A 35 18.07 27.14 16.97
CA GLU A 35 16.72 27.53 17.37
C GLU A 35 16.22 26.64 18.51
N PHE A 36 15.83 27.26 19.62
CA PHE A 36 15.23 26.59 20.76
C PHE A 36 13.72 26.83 20.74
N SER A 37 12.94 25.74 20.66
CA SER A 37 11.49 25.80 20.69
C SER A 37 10.99 25.55 22.12
N LEU A 38 10.34 26.55 22.70
CA LEU A 38 9.75 26.51 24.04
C LEU A 38 8.22 26.47 23.94
N ILE A 39 7.58 25.72 24.82
CA ILE A 39 6.13 25.74 25.01
C ILE A 39 5.83 26.41 26.36
N THR A 40 4.83 27.30 26.39
CA THR A 40 4.33 27.94 27.61
C THR A 40 2.81 27.87 27.72
N ASP A 41 2.29 27.77 28.94
CA ASP A 41 0.87 27.88 29.28
C ASP A 41 0.43 29.32 29.60
N LYS A 42 1.39 30.25 29.73
CA LYS A 42 1.14 31.65 30.10
C LYS A 42 1.07 32.56 28.88
N ALA A 43 0.38 33.69 29.05
CA ALA A 43 0.59 34.81 28.15
C ALA A 43 2.03 35.30 28.30
N TYR A 44 2.69 35.54 27.17
CA TYR A 44 4.04 36.09 27.12
C TYR A 44 4.06 37.31 26.20
N ASN A 45 5.00 38.22 26.43
CA ASN A 45 5.19 39.43 25.64
C ASN A 45 6.60 39.51 25.04
N GLU A 46 6.93 40.60 24.36
CA GLU A 46 8.26 40.79 23.75
C GLU A 46 9.41 40.81 24.78
N GLN A 47 9.16 41.27 26.01
CA GLN A 47 10.18 41.24 27.06
C GLN A 47 10.48 39.80 27.49
N ASP A 48 9.45 38.94 27.58
CA ASP A 48 9.64 37.52 27.88
C ASP A 48 10.45 36.82 26.78
N LEU A 49 10.17 37.12 25.51
CA LEU A 49 10.92 36.60 24.36
C LEU A 49 12.39 37.06 24.41
N HIS A 50 12.62 38.35 24.63
CA HIS A 50 13.97 38.90 24.70
C HIS A 50 14.79 38.28 25.84
N MET A 51 14.18 38.10 27.02
CA MET A 51 14.82 37.43 28.15
C MET A 51 15.15 35.97 27.83
N ALA A 52 14.25 35.25 27.15
CA ALA A 52 14.51 33.89 26.71
C ALA A 52 15.71 33.83 25.75
N GLU A 53 15.81 34.73 24.78
CA GLU A 53 16.96 34.80 23.86
C GLU A 53 18.28 35.03 24.57
N ILE A 54 18.31 35.96 25.55
CA ILE A 54 19.51 36.23 26.38
C ILE A 54 19.93 34.98 27.15
N ILE A 55 18.98 34.28 27.77
CA ILE A 55 19.26 33.07 28.53
C ILE A 55 19.75 31.96 27.60
N THR A 56 19.04 31.70 26.50
CA THR A 56 19.38 30.65 25.52
C THR A 56 20.77 30.86 24.92
N GLN A 57 21.19 32.11 24.68
CA GLN A 57 22.52 32.41 24.13
C GLN A 57 23.67 31.87 25.00
N LYS A 58 23.48 31.75 26.32
CA LYS A 58 24.50 31.16 27.23
C LYS A 58 24.73 29.66 26.99
N TYR A 59 23.74 28.99 26.40
CA TYR A 59 23.74 27.54 26.14
C TYR A 59 24.03 27.20 24.67
N VAL A 60 24.19 28.21 23.82
CA VAL A 60 24.53 28.07 22.40
C VAL A 60 26.04 28.27 22.20
N PRO A 61 26.74 27.34 21.51
CA PRO A 61 28.17 27.47 21.25
C PRO A 61 28.55 28.74 20.48
N ASP A 62 29.78 29.22 20.74
CA ASP A 62 30.35 30.38 20.04
C ASP A 62 30.35 30.18 18.52
N GLY A 63 29.88 31.19 17.80
CA GLY A 63 29.80 31.17 16.34
C GLY A 63 28.49 30.63 15.76
N LEU A 64 27.50 30.31 16.60
CA LEU A 64 26.10 30.12 16.21
C LEU A 64 25.23 31.29 16.70
N LYS A 65 24.32 31.75 15.83
CA LYS A 65 23.26 32.70 16.18
C LYS A 65 22.17 31.99 16.96
N THR A 66 21.74 32.57 18.07
CA THR A 66 20.60 32.05 18.83
C THR A 66 19.28 32.50 18.21
N LYS A 67 18.32 31.58 18.14
CA LYS A 67 16.92 31.88 17.87
C LYS A 67 16.06 31.22 18.94
N VAL A 68 14.99 31.89 19.35
CA VAL A 68 14.01 31.31 20.28
C VAL A 68 12.63 31.40 19.65
N LYS A 69 11.91 30.28 19.66
CA LYS A 69 10.51 30.19 19.26
C LYS A 69 9.68 29.83 20.48
N ILE A 70 8.75 30.68 20.86
CA ILE A 70 7.83 30.42 21.97
C ILE A 70 6.46 30.08 21.38
N ILE A 71 5.88 28.96 21.82
CA ILE A 71 4.55 28.51 21.43
C ILE A 71 3.68 28.54 22.69
N LYS A 72 2.63 29.35 22.68
CA LYS A 72 1.61 29.27 23.72
C LYS A 72 0.70 28.08 23.46
N ARG A 73 0.63 27.15 24.40
CA ARG A 73 -0.25 25.98 24.31
C ARG A 73 -0.80 25.65 25.70
N THR A 74 -2.12 25.71 25.83
CA THR A 74 -2.84 25.35 27.05
C THR A 74 -3.60 24.05 26.80
N PRO A 75 -3.51 23.06 27.70
CA PRO A 75 -4.30 21.85 27.56
C PRO A 75 -5.77 22.15 27.86
N ASP A 76 -6.65 21.66 26.99
CA ASP A 76 -8.09 21.54 27.24
C ASP A 76 -8.51 20.06 27.17
N LYS A 77 -9.70 19.77 27.66
CA LYS A 77 -10.18 18.40 27.85
C LYS A 77 -10.23 17.63 26.53
N GLU A 78 -10.77 18.26 25.49
CA GLU A 78 -10.98 17.66 24.17
C GLU A 78 -9.64 17.42 23.46
N THR A 79 -8.74 18.41 23.46
CA THR A 79 -7.44 18.28 22.79
C THR A 79 -6.52 17.30 23.53
N VAL A 80 -6.56 17.24 24.86
CA VAL A 80 -5.82 16.23 25.63
C VAL A 80 -6.35 14.83 25.31
N ARG A 81 -7.67 14.63 25.30
CA ARG A 81 -8.29 13.35 24.94
C ARG A 81 -7.89 12.88 23.54
N ALA A 82 -8.01 13.75 22.54
CA ALA A 82 -7.64 13.44 21.16
C ALA A 82 -6.16 13.05 21.07
N LYS A 83 -5.26 13.80 21.72
CA LYS A 83 -3.84 13.47 21.75
C LYS A 83 -3.51 12.16 22.44
N ILE A 84 -4.22 11.81 23.51
CA ILE A 84 -4.08 10.49 24.15
C ILE A 84 -4.51 9.40 23.16
N TYR A 85 -5.66 9.58 22.53
CA TYR A 85 -6.17 8.63 21.54
C TYR A 85 -5.18 8.42 20.39
N ASP A 86 -4.74 9.51 19.74
CA ASP A 86 -3.78 9.47 18.63
C ASP A 86 -2.47 8.77 19.04
N TYR A 87 -1.96 9.07 20.25
CA TYR A 87 -0.75 8.46 20.76
C TYR A 87 -0.92 6.96 21.00
N VAL A 88 -2.07 6.54 21.57
CA VAL A 88 -2.36 5.13 21.81
C VAL A 88 -2.59 4.38 20.50
N CYS A 89 -3.30 4.95 19.52
CA CYS A 89 -3.42 4.39 18.18
C CYS A 89 -2.06 4.20 17.51
N MET A 90 -1.16 5.19 17.64
CA MET A 90 0.17 5.14 17.04
C MET A 90 1.14 4.17 17.74
N LYS A 91 1.12 4.10 19.09
CA LYS A 91 2.12 3.36 19.87
C LYS A 91 1.63 2.00 20.39
N PHE A 92 0.32 1.81 20.52
CA PHE A 92 -0.29 0.61 21.08
C PHE A 92 -1.54 0.18 20.32
N PRO A 93 -1.43 -0.26 19.05
CA PRO A 93 -2.57 -0.63 18.21
C PRO A 93 -3.48 -1.70 18.84
N ALA A 94 -2.89 -2.69 19.52
CA ALA A 94 -3.64 -3.73 20.24
C ALA A 94 -4.52 -3.17 21.36
N ALA A 95 -4.06 -2.13 22.06
CA ALA A 95 -4.86 -1.46 23.09
C ALA A 95 -5.88 -0.51 22.47
N ALA A 96 -5.51 0.17 21.37
CA ALA A 96 -6.40 1.06 20.63
C ALA A 96 -7.64 0.35 20.06
N ALA A 97 -7.53 -0.93 19.71
CA ALA A 97 -8.65 -1.75 19.25
C ALA A 97 -9.84 -1.80 20.23
N PHE A 98 -9.59 -1.57 21.53
CA PHE A 98 -10.61 -1.57 22.58
C PHE A 98 -11.04 -0.17 23.01
N LEU A 99 -10.53 0.87 22.37
CA LEU A 99 -10.77 2.26 22.73
C LEU A 99 -11.43 3.03 21.60
N THR A 100 -12.30 3.95 22.00
CA THR A 100 -12.71 5.10 21.21
C THR A 100 -12.36 6.33 22.03
N GLN A 101 -12.50 7.53 21.47
CA GLN A 101 -12.30 8.75 22.27
C GLN A 101 -13.27 8.82 23.47
N GLU A 102 -14.44 8.19 23.38
CA GLU A 102 -15.43 8.16 24.48
C GLU A 102 -14.95 7.34 25.68
N HIS A 103 -14.15 6.29 25.43
CA HIS A 103 -13.51 5.48 26.47
C HIS A 103 -12.32 6.18 27.15
N ILE A 104 -11.98 7.40 26.74
CA ILE A 104 -10.90 8.19 27.31
C ILE A 104 -11.48 9.37 28.10
N GLY A 105 -11.50 9.20 29.41
CA GLY A 105 -11.85 10.25 30.33
C GLY A 105 -10.68 11.20 30.59
N VAL A 106 -10.96 12.48 30.65
CA VAL A 106 -9.99 13.52 31.01
C VAL A 106 -10.64 14.48 32.01
N GLU A 107 -10.00 14.65 33.16
CA GLU A 107 -10.34 15.57 34.23
C GLU A 107 -9.24 16.63 34.32
N MET A 108 -9.58 17.87 33.94
CA MET A 108 -8.62 18.98 33.98
C MET A 108 -8.31 19.39 35.42
N LEU A 109 -7.03 19.57 35.71
CA LEU A 109 -6.53 20.02 37.01
C LEU A 109 -5.97 21.44 36.90
N SER A 110 -5.69 22.08 38.04
CA SER A 110 -5.08 23.42 38.07
C SER A 110 -3.70 23.50 37.41
N SER A 111 -3.03 22.37 37.20
CA SER A 111 -1.67 22.29 36.64
C SER A 111 -1.44 21.04 35.79
N GLY A 112 -2.41 20.66 34.95
CA GLY A 112 -2.33 19.50 34.05
C GLY A 112 -3.67 18.79 33.91
N ALA A 113 -3.65 17.46 33.79
CA ALA A 113 -4.88 16.67 33.71
C ALA A 113 -4.68 15.25 34.27
N HIS A 114 -5.74 14.73 34.88
CA HIS A 114 -5.88 13.31 35.18
C HIS A 114 -6.66 12.65 34.04
N PHE A 115 -6.15 11.55 33.49
CA PHE A 115 -6.85 10.79 32.45
C PHE A 115 -7.15 9.37 32.90
N TYR A 116 -8.13 8.75 32.28
CA TYR A 116 -8.42 7.35 32.51
C TYR A 116 -8.93 6.65 31.27
N PHE A 117 -8.62 5.37 31.17
CA PHE A 117 -9.19 4.46 30.18
C PHE A 117 -10.33 3.68 30.83
N ASP A 118 -11.54 3.85 30.31
CA ASP A 118 -12.71 3.05 30.65
C ASP A 118 -12.69 1.77 29.79
N ILE A 119 -12.34 0.64 30.40
CA ILE A 119 -12.10 -0.63 29.71
C ILE A 119 -12.88 -1.78 30.36
N ALA A 120 -13.10 -2.87 29.63
CA ALA A 120 -13.70 -4.08 30.18
C ALA A 120 -12.70 -4.85 31.08
N SER A 121 -13.20 -5.69 31.99
CA SER A 121 -12.35 -6.44 32.95
C SER A 121 -11.29 -7.31 32.26
N GLY A 122 -11.60 -7.89 31.10
CA GLY A 122 -10.67 -8.70 30.31
C GLY A 122 -9.52 -7.92 29.63
N GLU A 123 -9.63 -6.59 29.54
CA GLU A 123 -8.67 -5.72 28.86
C GLU A 123 -7.60 -5.18 29.84
N GLN A 124 -7.79 -5.36 31.16
CA GLN A 124 -6.97 -4.74 32.21
C GLN A 124 -5.48 -5.05 32.11
N THR A 125 -5.14 -6.31 31.83
CA THR A 125 -3.74 -6.74 31.74
C THR A 125 -3.02 -6.04 30.58
N LEU A 126 -3.70 -5.77 29.47
CA LEU A 126 -3.13 -5.12 28.30
C LEU A 126 -2.77 -3.65 28.59
N PHE A 127 -3.64 -2.94 29.31
CA PHE A 127 -3.43 -1.53 29.66
C PHE A 127 -2.43 -1.32 30.79
N THR A 128 -2.26 -2.30 31.67
CA THR A 128 -1.36 -2.19 32.84
C THR A 128 0.03 -2.78 32.60
N SER A 129 0.16 -3.83 31.78
CA SER A 129 1.45 -4.51 31.54
C SER A 129 2.33 -3.83 30.48
N SER A 130 1.71 -3.05 29.57
CA SER A 130 2.40 -2.43 28.42
C SER A 130 2.91 -1.01 28.70
N ASN A 131 2.96 -0.57 29.97
CA ASN A 131 3.37 0.79 30.38
C ASN A 131 2.64 1.93 29.62
N ILE A 132 1.40 1.69 29.19
CA ILE A 132 0.63 2.64 28.39
C ILE A 132 0.38 3.94 29.19
N LEU A 133 -0.01 3.83 30.46
CA LEU A 133 -0.28 4.98 31.32
C LEU A 133 0.96 5.89 31.49
N ASP A 134 2.13 5.29 31.72
CA ASP A 134 3.38 6.04 31.94
C ASP A 134 3.85 6.72 30.66
N THR A 135 3.77 6.01 29.53
CA THR A 135 4.22 6.56 28.24
C THR A 135 3.28 7.64 27.69
N VAL A 136 1.96 7.49 27.88
CA VAL A 136 0.99 8.56 27.60
C VAL A 136 1.25 9.78 28.48
N SER A 137 1.52 9.57 29.77
CA SER A 137 1.85 10.66 30.71
C SER A 137 3.11 11.40 30.27
N ALA A 138 4.17 10.67 29.91
CA ALA A 138 5.42 11.25 29.40
C ALA A 138 5.21 12.01 28.08
N TYR A 139 4.40 11.46 27.17
CA TYR A 139 4.04 12.12 25.91
C TYR A 139 3.32 13.44 26.16
N LEU A 140 2.30 13.46 27.02
CA LEU A 140 1.56 14.69 27.34
C LEU A 140 2.47 15.75 27.98
N GLN A 141 3.40 15.34 28.85
CA GLN A 141 4.40 16.23 29.45
C GLN A 141 5.41 16.80 28.43
N SER A 142 5.61 16.13 27.29
CA SER A 142 6.41 16.67 26.17
C SER A 142 5.64 17.69 25.31
N VAL A 143 4.30 17.66 25.37
CA VAL A 143 3.42 18.44 24.51
C VAL A 143 2.81 19.64 25.24
N TYR A 144 2.61 19.53 26.55
CA TYR A 144 1.95 20.52 27.40
C TYR A 144 2.74 20.79 28.68
N CYS A 145 2.65 22.01 29.18
CA CYS A 145 3.08 22.35 30.52
C CYS A 145 2.15 21.69 31.56
N GLY A 146 2.72 21.11 32.61
CA GLY A 146 1.96 20.55 33.73
C GLY A 146 2.23 19.07 33.99
N SER A 147 1.47 18.49 34.90
CA SER A 147 1.56 17.09 35.30
C SER A 147 0.37 16.30 34.79
N PHE A 148 0.68 15.18 34.16
CA PHE A 148 -0.30 14.25 33.61
C PHE A 148 -0.07 12.88 34.23
N TYR A 149 -1.14 12.25 34.66
CA TYR A 149 -1.12 10.89 35.20
C TYR A 149 -2.42 10.20 34.83
N GLY A 150 -2.31 8.88 34.62
CA GLY A 150 -3.40 8.06 34.11
C GLY A 150 -3.75 6.93 35.05
N ASN A 151 -5.01 6.51 35.04
CA ASN A 151 -5.42 5.23 35.60
C ASN A 151 -6.31 4.45 34.63
N VAL A 152 -6.61 3.21 35.01
CA VAL A 152 -7.62 2.39 34.33
C VAL A 152 -8.86 2.32 35.20
N ARG A 153 -10.05 2.43 34.61
CA ARG A 153 -11.34 2.17 35.26
C ARG A 153 -12.00 1.00 34.55
N ILE A 154 -12.49 0.04 35.33
CA ILE A 154 -13.21 -1.10 34.77
C ILE A 154 -14.68 -0.71 34.67
N VAL A 155 -15.23 -0.76 33.47
CA VAL A 155 -16.64 -0.48 33.19
C VAL A 155 -17.30 -1.69 32.55
N GLU A 156 -18.58 -1.90 32.82
CA GLU A 156 -19.42 -2.76 32.00
C GLU A 156 -19.67 -2.01 30.69
N LYS A 157 -18.95 -2.40 29.63
CA LYS A 157 -19.29 -1.95 28.29
C LYS A 157 -20.60 -2.63 27.92
N GLU A 158 -21.67 -1.87 27.70
CA GLU A 158 -22.84 -2.41 27.00
C GLU A 158 -22.31 -2.90 25.65
N LEU A 159 -22.32 -4.22 25.46
CA LEU A 159 -22.22 -4.78 24.12
C LEU A 159 -23.26 -4.02 23.29
N PRO A 160 -22.91 -3.52 22.09
CA PRO A 160 -23.91 -2.97 21.19
C PRO A 160 -25.07 -3.96 21.17
N LYS A 161 -26.28 -3.47 21.48
CA LYS A 161 -27.50 -4.28 21.28
C LYS A 161 -27.36 -4.92 19.91
N GLU A 162 -27.62 -6.22 19.86
CA GLU A 162 -27.68 -7.04 18.64
C GLU A 162 -28.61 -6.40 17.59
N GLU A 163 -28.17 -5.34 16.94
CA GLU A 163 -28.61 -4.95 15.62
C GLU A 163 -27.62 -5.59 14.67
N LEU A 164 -27.89 -6.88 14.45
CA LEU A 164 -27.31 -7.75 13.44
C LEU A 164 -25.77 -7.69 13.40
N LEU A 165 -25.18 -8.53 14.27
CA LEU A 165 -24.34 -9.60 13.74
C LEU A 165 -25.14 -10.31 12.63
N ASP A 166 -25.25 -9.69 11.44
CA ASP A 166 -25.32 -10.48 10.22
C ASP A 166 -24.12 -11.40 10.36
N GLU A 167 -24.42 -12.68 10.52
CA GLU A 167 -23.50 -13.79 10.65
C GLU A 167 -22.16 -13.40 10.03
N ILE A 168 -21.12 -13.19 10.86
CA ILE A 168 -19.77 -13.43 10.36
C ILE A 168 -19.91 -14.86 9.86
N PRO A 169 -19.83 -15.14 8.54
CA PRO A 169 -19.94 -16.50 8.09
C PRO A 169 -18.86 -17.24 8.87
N GLU A 170 -19.27 -18.24 9.67
CA GLU A 170 -18.37 -19.20 10.27
C GLU A 170 -17.38 -19.56 9.19
N THR A 171 -16.13 -19.09 9.30
CA THR A 171 -15.03 -19.31 8.35
C THR A 171 -15.55 -19.87 7.04
N GLU A 172 -16.16 -19.03 6.19
CA GLU A 172 -16.48 -19.47 4.83
C GLU A 172 -15.15 -19.97 4.31
N GLU A 173 -15.01 -21.30 4.20
CA GLU A 173 -13.85 -21.95 3.62
C GLU A 173 -13.53 -21.13 2.38
N ALA A 174 -12.34 -20.53 2.30
CA ALA A 174 -11.97 -19.60 1.24
C ALA A 174 -12.58 -20.10 -0.08
N GLU A 175 -13.64 -19.42 -0.55
CA GLU A 175 -14.48 -19.97 -1.62
C GLU A 175 -13.53 -20.32 -2.76
N VAL A 176 -13.40 -21.62 -3.05
CA VAL A 176 -12.42 -22.11 -4.02
C VAL A 176 -12.68 -21.35 -5.32
N VAL A 177 -11.73 -20.51 -5.73
CA VAL A 177 -11.93 -19.65 -6.89
C VAL A 177 -12.28 -20.52 -8.09
N GLU A 178 -13.53 -20.40 -8.55
CA GLU A 178 -14.09 -21.28 -9.57
C GLU A 178 -13.28 -21.17 -10.87
N ILE A 179 -12.70 -22.28 -11.32
CA ILE A 179 -11.97 -22.33 -12.59
C ILE A 179 -12.99 -22.35 -13.73
N ARG A 180 -13.15 -21.22 -14.43
CA ARG A 180 -14.14 -21.10 -15.50
C ARG A 180 -13.70 -21.88 -16.73
N ARG A 181 -14.68 -22.49 -17.40
CA ARG A 181 -14.50 -23.28 -18.63
C ARG A 181 -15.61 -22.97 -19.62
N PHE A 182 -15.32 -23.17 -20.91
CA PHE A 182 -16.30 -23.06 -21.99
C PHE A 182 -16.09 -24.19 -23.01
N PRO A 183 -17.14 -24.59 -23.77
CA PRO A 183 -17.01 -25.64 -24.78
C PRO A 183 -16.16 -25.19 -25.96
N ILE A 184 -15.38 -26.12 -26.52
CA ILE A 184 -14.60 -25.89 -27.74
C ILE A 184 -15.45 -26.27 -28.95
N MET A 185 -15.58 -25.35 -29.90
CA MET A 185 -16.34 -25.52 -31.13
C MET A 185 -15.42 -25.86 -32.32
N ASP A 186 -15.93 -26.62 -33.28
CA ASP A 186 -15.28 -26.93 -34.56
C ASP A 186 -13.80 -27.32 -34.43
N PHE A 187 -13.49 -28.22 -33.48
CA PHE A 187 -12.13 -28.68 -33.25
C PHE A 187 -11.57 -29.38 -34.49
N VAL A 188 -10.49 -28.84 -35.06
CA VAL A 188 -9.78 -29.42 -36.20
C VAL A 188 -8.35 -29.75 -35.81
N LYS A 189 -8.02 -31.03 -35.99
CA LYS A 189 -6.79 -31.62 -35.54
C LYS A 189 -5.60 -31.26 -36.44
N LEU A 190 -4.53 -30.77 -35.82
CA LEU A 190 -3.22 -30.54 -36.43
C LEU A 190 -2.14 -31.46 -35.86
N ASP A 191 -2.08 -31.67 -34.54
CA ASP A 191 -1.06 -32.50 -33.85
C ASP A 191 -1.66 -33.42 -32.76
N GLY A 192 -1.27 -34.71 -32.78
CA GLY A 192 -1.56 -35.73 -31.74
C GLY A 192 -2.41 -36.91 -32.19
N VAL A 193 -2.73 -37.87 -31.30
CA VAL A 193 -3.68 -39.00 -31.54
C VAL A 193 -4.72 -39.16 -30.41
N ASP A 194 -4.54 -38.50 -29.27
CA ASP A 194 -5.40 -38.69 -28.08
C ASP A 194 -6.71 -37.86 -28.10
N GLU A 195 -7.55 -38.09 -27.10
CA GLU A 195 -8.89 -37.52 -26.90
C GLU A 195 -9.00 -36.03 -27.28
N THR A 196 -10.08 -35.72 -28.00
CA THR A 196 -10.41 -34.34 -28.39
C THR A 196 -10.88 -33.56 -27.16
N PRO A 197 -10.22 -32.45 -26.79
CA PRO A 197 -10.65 -31.65 -25.66
C PRO A 197 -12.03 -31.06 -25.96
N LYS A 198 -12.98 -31.28 -25.05
CA LYS A 198 -14.35 -30.77 -25.17
C LYS A 198 -14.50 -29.35 -24.63
N THR A 199 -13.61 -28.95 -23.73
CA THR A 199 -13.68 -27.66 -23.04
C THR A 199 -12.32 -26.99 -22.98
N ALA A 200 -12.31 -25.67 -23.02
CA ALA A 200 -11.16 -24.83 -22.73
C ALA A 200 -11.32 -24.16 -21.36
N VAL A 201 -10.20 -23.97 -20.66
CA VAL A 201 -10.09 -23.11 -19.48
C VAL A 201 -9.95 -21.66 -19.95
N TYR A 202 -10.56 -20.74 -19.23
CA TYR A 202 -10.39 -19.30 -19.48
C TYR A 202 -8.91 -18.92 -19.34
N VAL A 203 -8.40 -18.10 -20.25
CA VAL A 203 -7.01 -17.64 -20.22
C VAL A 203 -6.70 -16.92 -18.91
N ALA A 204 -7.64 -16.14 -18.37
CA ALA A 204 -7.48 -15.50 -17.06
C ALA A 204 -7.29 -16.50 -15.89
N ASP A 205 -7.75 -17.74 -16.02
CA ASP A 205 -7.75 -18.73 -14.94
C ASP A 205 -6.65 -19.79 -15.12
N HIS A 206 -5.88 -19.73 -16.20
CA HIS A 206 -4.95 -20.81 -16.58
C HIS A 206 -3.85 -21.09 -15.55
N LEU A 207 -3.35 -20.06 -14.85
CA LEU A 207 -2.27 -20.21 -13.87
C LEU A 207 -2.67 -21.05 -12.65
N LYS A 208 -3.97 -21.22 -12.42
CA LYS A 208 -4.53 -22.03 -11.32
C LYS A 208 -4.66 -23.51 -11.66
N MET A 209 -4.42 -23.88 -12.93
CA MET A 209 -4.55 -25.25 -13.37
C MET A 209 -3.35 -26.09 -12.95
N GLU A 210 -3.64 -27.23 -12.32
CA GLU A 210 -2.71 -28.33 -12.16
C GLU A 210 -2.89 -29.37 -13.28
N GLY A 211 -1.76 -29.95 -13.71
CA GLY A 211 -1.75 -30.96 -14.77
C GLY A 211 -2.12 -30.42 -16.16
N GLN A 212 -2.53 -31.32 -17.05
CA GLN A 212 -2.78 -30.99 -18.44
C GLN A 212 -4.18 -30.37 -18.65
N PHE A 213 -4.24 -29.24 -19.35
CA PHE A 213 -5.47 -28.55 -19.71
C PHE A 213 -5.38 -27.95 -21.11
N SER A 214 -6.50 -27.44 -21.62
CA SER A 214 -6.56 -26.75 -22.91
C SER A 214 -7.07 -25.33 -22.76
N VAL A 215 -6.50 -24.41 -23.53
CA VAL A 215 -7.02 -23.06 -23.75
C VAL A 215 -7.45 -22.92 -25.21
N CYS A 216 -8.46 -22.10 -25.47
CA CYS A 216 -8.94 -21.81 -26.82
C CYS A 216 -9.04 -20.31 -27.02
N GLY A 217 -8.45 -19.78 -28.09
CA GLY A 217 -8.41 -18.34 -28.30
C GLY A 217 -7.88 -17.94 -29.66
N THR A 218 -8.03 -16.64 -29.93
CA THR A 218 -7.53 -16.00 -31.14
C THR A 218 -6.03 -15.76 -31.01
N VAL A 219 -5.27 -16.13 -32.04
CA VAL A 219 -3.83 -15.86 -32.12
C VAL A 219 -3.61 -14.36 -32.28
N THR A 220 -2.94 -13.75 -31.31
CA THR A 220 -2.54 -12.32 -31.35
C THR A 220 -1.09 -12.15 -31.79
N TYR A 221 -0.27 -13.19 -31.65
CA TYR A 221 1.12 -13.19 -32.05
C TYR A 221 1.56 -14.60 -32.45
N ILE A 222 2.32 -14.72 -33.54
CA ILE A 222 3.01 -15.95 -33.90
C ILE A 222 4.33 -15.63 -34.60
N GLU A 223 5.41 -16.27 -34.17
CA GLU A 223 6.74 -16.10 -34.75
C GLU A 223 7.50 -17.43 -34.75
N GLU A 224 8.00 -17.84 -35.91
CA GLU A 224 8.91 -18.98 -36.05
C GLU A 224 10.34 -18.57 -35.67
N LYS A 225 10.97 -19.37 -34.81
CA LYS A 225 12.38 -19.25 -34.45
C LYS A 225 13.08 -20.57 -34.67
N PHE A 226 14.38 -20.49 -34.94
CA PHE A 226 15.23 -21.65 -35.13
C PHE A 226 16.07 -21.90 -33.88
N TYR A 227 16.34 -23.17 -33.60
CA TYR A 227 17.26 -23.58 -32.55
C TYR A 227 18.00 -24.84 -32.98
N THR A 228 19.26 -24.94 -32.54
CA THR A 228 20.09 -26.11 -32.80
C THR A 228 19.81 -27.18 -31.75
N LYS A 229 19.53 -28.40 -32.19
CA LYS A 229 19.48 -29.59 -31.32
C LYS A 229 20.46 -30.63 -31.84
N ARG A 230 21.35 -31.09 -30.96
CA ARG A 230 22.26 -32.18 -31.29
C ARG A 230 21.49 -33.49 -31.47
N ASN A 231 21.74 -34.19 -32.57
CA ASN A 231 21.21 -35.51 -32.81
C ASN A 231 21.94 -36.53 -31.92
N GLU A 232 21.23 -37.13 -30.96
CA GLU A 232 21.81 -38.14 -30.08
C GLU A 232 22.33 -39.38 -30.82
N LYS A 233 21.84 -39.67 -32.04
CA LYS A 233 22.25 -40.83 -32.83
C LYS A 233 23.38 -40.55 -33.81
N THR A 234 23.39 -39.39 -34.47
CA THR A 234 24.40 -39.05 -35.50
C THR A 234 25.48 -38.10 -34.98
N ASN A 235 25.32 -37.56 -33.76
CA ASN A 235 26.18 -36.52 -33.17
C ASN A 235 26.26 -35.20 -33.95
N GLU A 236 25.45 -35.04 -34.99
CA GLU A 236 25.36 -33.82 -35.81
C GLU A 236 24.37 -32.83 -35.22
N ASP A 237 24.64 -31.56 -35.44
CA ASP A 237 23.74 -30.47 -35.09
C ASP A 237 22.63 -30.33 -36.13
N ILE A 238 21.38 -30.45 -35.68
CA ILE A 238 20.20 -30.28 -36.53
C ILE A 238 19.49 -28.99 -36.14
N GLU A 239 19.21 -28.14 -37.12
CA GLU A 239 18.33 -26.98 -36.92
C GLU A 239 16.87 -27.43 -36.85
N LYS A 240 16.14 -26.91 -35.85
CA LYS A 240 14.72 -27.18 -35.64
C LYS A 240 13.95 -25.88 -35.46
N SER A 241 12.69 -25.91 -35.87
CA SER A 241 11.75 -24.81 -35.66
C SER A 241 11.07 -24.90 -34.29
N ARG A 242 10.82 -23.74 -33.69
CA ARG A 242 9.91 -23.54 -32.56
C ARG A 242 9.07 -22.29 -32.83
N PHE A 243 7.87 -22.24 -32.29
CA PHE A 243 6.94 -21.13 -32.49
C PHE A 243 6.69 -20.43 -31.17
N SER A 244 6.90 -19.11 -31.11
CA SER A 244 6.39 -18.30 -30.02
C SER A 244 4.99 -17.85 -30.40
N ILE A 245 3.98 -18.27 -29.63
CA ILE A 245 2.56 -18.03 -29.92
C ILE A 245 1.94 -17.31 -28.73
N SER A 246 1.15 -16.27 -29.00
CA SER A 246 0.27 -15.66 -28.01
C SER A 246 -1.18 -15.80 -28.45
N VAL A 247 -2.05 -16.17 -27.51
CA VAL A 247 -3.50 -16.32 -27.72
C VAL A 247 -4.28 -15.53 -26.69
N THR A 248 -5.46 -15.06 -27.06
CA THR A 248 -6.42 -14.42 -26.15
C THR A 248 -7.81 -14.99 -26.34
N ASP A 249 -8.55 -15.11 -25.25
CA ASP A 249 -9.98 -15.36 -25.26
C ASP A 249 -10.81 -14.13 -24.86
N GLY A 250 -10.21 -12.95 -24.85
CA GLY A 250 -10.84 -11.72 -24.36
C GLY A 250 -10.78 -11.56 -22.83
N THR A 251 -10.36 -12.59 -22.07
CA THR A 251 -10.20 -12.50 -20.61
C THR A 251 -8.75 -12.30 -20.18
N GLY A 252 -7.80 -12.62 -21.06
CA GLY A 252 -6.38 -12.43 -20.83
C GLY A 252 -5.56 -12.80 -22.05
N ALA A 253 -4.24 -12.81 -21.91
CA ALA A 253 -3.32 -13.26 -22.93
C ALA A 253 -2.40 -14.35 -22.39
N LEU A 254 -2.28 -15.46 -23.13
CA LEU A 254 -1.36 -16.56 -22.83
C LEU A 254 -0.29 -16.60 -23.90
N ARG A 255 0.99 -16.53 -23.49
CA ARG A 255 2.15 -16.68 -24.38
C ARG A 255 2.88 -17.97 -24.07
N THR A 256 3.20 -18.74 -25.11
CA THR A 256 3.90 -20.02 -24.99
C THR A 256 4.88 -20.25 -26.14
N THR A 257 5.79 -21.21 -25.94
CA THR A 257 6.64 -21.75 -27.00
C THR A 257 6.15 -23.15 -27.35
N TYR A 258 5.82 -23.37 -28.62
CA TYR A 258 5.40 -24.66 -29.15
C TYR A 258 6.47 -25.27 -30.07
N PHE A 259 6.74 -26.56 -29.88
CA PHE A 259 7.74 -27.31 -30.64
C PHE A 259 7.05 -28.32 -31.57
N PRO A 260 6.88 -28.01 -32.87
CA PRO A 260 6.15 -28.87 -33.79
C PRO A 260 6.91 -30.16 -34.11
N LYS A 261 6.16 -31.20 -34.47
CA LYS A 261 6.71 -32.42 -35.05
C LYS A 261 6.97 -32.21 -36.54
N LYS A 262 7.90 -32.98 -37.12
CA LYS A 262 8.20 -32.93 -38.56
C LYS A 262 6.95 -33.08 -39.43
N ALA A 263 6.01 -33.94 -39.01
CA ALA A 263 4.76 -34.19 -39.73
C ALA A 263 3.74 -33.04 -39.65
N THR A 264 3.89 -32.11 -38.70
CA THR A 264 2.93 -31.03 -38.43
C THR A 264 3.49 -29.64 -38.72
N LEU A 265 4.81 -29.51 -38.94
CA LEU A 265 5.50 -28.24 -39.16
C LEU A 265 4.84 -27.34 -40.22
N GLU A 266 4.60 -27.86 -41.43
CA GLU A 266 3.98 -27.06 -42.51
C GLU A 266 2.55 -26.61 -42.17
N LYS A 267 1.82 -27.41 -41.40
CA LYS A 267 0.46 -27.04 -40.95
C LYS A 267 0.50 -25.92 -39.91
N VAL A 268 1.52 -25.94 -39.04
CA VAL A 268 1.72 -24.90 -38.01
C VAL A 268 2.17 -23.59 -38.66
N ARG A 269 3.01 -23.64 -39.71
CA ARG A 269 3.39 -22.47 -40.52
C ARG A 269 2.20 -21.77 -41.20
N ALA A 270 1.10 -22.49 -41.41
CA ALA A 270 -0.09 -21.93 -42.02
C ALA A 270 -0.95 -21.10 -41.04
N ILE A 271 -0.72 -21.23 -39.73
CA ILE A 271 -1.43 -20.47 -38.69
C ILE A 271 -0.98 -19.00 -38.74
N LYS A 272 -1.94 -18.09 -38.68
CA LYS A 272 -1.74 -16.64 -38.74
C LYS A 272 -2.38 -15.93 -37.55
N VAL A 273 -1.94 -14.70 -37.31
CA VAL A 273 -2.65 -13.78 -36.42
C VAL A 273 -4.10 -13.63 -36.89
N GLY A 274 -5.05 -13.76 -35.96
CA GLY A 274 -6.48 -13.79 -36.22
C GLY A 274 -7.09 -15.19 -36.31
N ASP A 275 -6.29 -16.25 -36.48
CA ASP A 275 -6.81 -17.62 -36.44
C ASP A 275 -7.18 -18.02 -35.01
N SER A 276 -8.18 -18.88 -34.85
CA SER A 276 -8.56 -19.43 -33.55
C SER A 276 -7.95 -20.82 -33.35
N VAL A 277 -7.23 -20.99 -32.25
CA VAL A 277 -6.48 -22.22 -31.95
C VAL A 277 -6.83 -22.77 -30.58
N VAL A 278 -6.63 -24.07 -30.42
CA VAL A 278 -6.66 -24.78 -29.15
C VAL A 278 -5.24 -25.24 -28.81
N ILE A 279 -4.74 -24.80 -27.67
CA ILE A 279 -3.43 -25.19 -27.16
C ILE A 279 -3.64 -26.06 -25.94
N THR A 280 -3.18 -27.31 -26.01
CA THR A 280 -3.19 -28.24 -24.87
C THR A 280 -1.78 -28.32 -24.30
N GLY A 281 -1.67 -28.23 -22.99
CA GLY A 281 -0.40 -28.15 -22.30
C GLY A 281 -0.58 -28.19 -20.80
N GLU A 282 0.46 -27.83 -20.08
CA GLU A 282 0.47 -27.78 -18.62
C GLU A 282 1.32 -26.59 -18.17
N ASN A 283 1.07 -26.12 -16.95
CA ASN A 283 1.92 -25.12 -16.32
C ASN A 283 3.22 -25.78 -15.83
N GLU A 284 4.37 -25.17 -16.10
CA GLU A 284 5.68 -25.58 -15.60
C GLU A 284 6.37 -24.41 -14.89
N GLU A 285 7.00 -24.68 -13.75
CA GLU A 285 7.82 -23.72 -13.02
C GLU A 285 9.26 -23.76 -13.53
N TYR A 286 9.82 -22.59 -13.85
CA TYR A 286 11.22 -22.42 -14.16
C TYR A 286 11.77 -21.17 -13.46
N ASN A 287 12.74 -21.34 -12.56
CA ASN A 287 13.33 -20.26 -11.76
C ASN A 287 12.29 -19.38 -11.04
N GLY A 288 11.25 -19.99 -10.44
CA GLY A 288 10.19 -19.26 -9.73
C GLY A 288 9.16 -18.59 -10.65
N HIS A 289 9.27 -18.73 -11.97
CA HIS A 289 8.27 -18.26 -12.91
C HIS A 289 7.50 -19.45 -13.51
N ILE A 290 6.17 -19.40 -13.45
CA ILE A 290 5.35 -20.34 -14.21
C ILE A 290 5.23 -19.87 -15.66
N GLY A 291 5.55 -20.79 -16.57
CA GLY A 291 5.20 -20.70 -17.98
C GLY A 291 4.21 -21.79 -18.34
N PHE A 292 3.40 -21.54 -19.36
CA PHE A 292 2.58 -22.60 -19.96
C PHE A 292 3.39 -23.31 -21.04
N LYS A 293 3.62 -24.62 -20.87
CA LYS A 293 4.27 -25.47 -21.87
C LYS A 293 3.24 -26.08 -22.79
N ALA A 294 3.25 -25.65 -24.05
CA ALA A 294 2.39 -26.19 -25.08
C ALA A 294 2.86 -27.60 -25.52
N ASN A 295 2.00 -28.59 -25.34
CA ASN A 295 2.22 -29.96 -25.77
C ASN A 295 1.57 -30.26 -27.13
N LYS A 296 0.40 -29.66 -27.41
CA LYS A 296 -0.34 -29.84 -28.66
C LYS A 296 -0.92 -28.50 -29.11
N LEU A 297 -0.98 -28.31 -30.42
CA LEU A 297 -1.58 -27.15 -31.08
C LEU A 297 -2.56 -27.64 -32.15
N ASN A 298 -3.80 -27.18 -32.11
CA ASN A 298 -4.89 -27.55 -33.02
C ASN A 298 -5.74 -26.32 -33.34
N TYR A 299 -6.65 -26.41 -34.30
CA TYR A 299 -7.67 -25.39 -34.50
C TYR A 299 -8.89 -25.69 -33.64
N GLY A 300 -9.61 -24.63 -33.28
CA GLY A 300 -10.90 -24.71 -32.59
C GLY A 300 -11.34 -23.32 -32.16
N PHE A 301 -12.62 -23.17 -31.90
CA PHE A 301 -13.27 -21.88 -31.72
C PHE A 301 -13.98 -21.78 -30.38
N GLN A 302 -14.09 -20.55 -29.89
CA GLN A 302 -15.07 -20.22 -28.86
C GLN A 302 -16.50 -20.36 -29.42
N PRO A 303 -17.51 -20.50 -28.55
CA PRO A 303 -18.91 -20.35 -28.95
C PRO A 303 -19.14 -19.05 -29.73
N THR A 304 -20.05 -19.06 -30.72
CA THR A 304 -20.32 -17.90 -31.58
C THR A 304 -20.85 -16.69 -30.80
N ASP A 305 -21.52 -16.93 -29.68
CA ASP A 305 -22.07 -15.97 -28.73
C ASP A 305 -21.23 -15.84 -27.45
N PHE A 306 -19.94 -16.24 -27.52
CA PHE A 306 -19.06 -16.23 -26.36
C PHE A 306 -18.92 -14.82 -25.79
N THR A 307 -19.49 -14.65 -24.60
CA THR A 307 -19.28 -13.49 -23.75
C THR A 307 -18.57 -13.99 -22.50
N PRO A 308 -17.34 -13.52 -22.22
CA PRO A 308 -16.64 -13.85 -20.99
C PRO A 308 -17.53 -13.68 -19.77
N THR A 309 -17.75 -14.76 -19.03
CA THR A 309 -18.44 -14.66 -17.74
C THR A 309 -17.50 -13.97 -16.76
N PRO A 310 -17.85 -12.81 -16.16
CA PRO A 310 -16.98 -12.16 -15.18
C PRO A 310 -16.80 -13.07 -13.96
N ARG A 311 -15.69 -12.88 -13.23
CA ARG A 311 -15.53 -13.55 -11.94
C ARG A 311 -16.55 -12.99 -10.96
N LYS A 312 -17.11 -13.85 -10.12
CA LYS A 312 -17.94 -13.40 -9.01
C LYS A 312 -17.04 -12.70 -8.00
N SER A 313 -17.47 -11.53 -7.53
CA SER A 313 -16.85 -10.80 -6.43
C SER A 313 -17.82 -10.73 -5.27
N LYS A 314 -17.31 -10.79 -4.05
CA LYS A 314 -18.03 -10.38 -2.85
C LYS A 314 -18.46 -8.91 -2.99
N PRO A 315 -19.60 -8.52 -2.40
CA PRO A 315 -20.03 -7.14 -2.38
C PRO A 315 -19.04 -6.28 -1.60
N VAL A 316 -18.99 -4.98 -1.90
CA VAL A 316 -18.20 -4.01 -1.15
C VAL A 316 -18.61 -4.07 0.33
N PRO A 317 -17.67 -4.24 1.28
CA PRO A 317 -17.99 -4.26 2.70
C PRO A 317 -18.72 -2.99 3.13
N LYS A 318 -19.74 -3.15 3.99
CA LYS A 318 -20.52 -2.01 4.51
C LYS A 318 -19.67 -1.13 5.43
N PHE A 319 -18.78 -1.73 6.22
CA PHE A 319 -17.96 -1.07 7.23
C PHE A 319 -16.49 -1.42 7.06
N TYR A 320 -15.62 -0.56 7.61
CA TYR A 320 -14.20 -0.89 7.82
C TYR A 320 -14.06 -1.63 9.14
N HIS A 321 -13.24 -2.68 9.18
CA HIS A 321 -13.11 -3.53 10.37
C HIS A 321 -11.74 -3.44 11.03
N ALA A 322 -10.66 -3.60 10.27
CA ALA A 322 -9.29 -3.62 10.76
C ALA A 322 -8.53 -2.31 10.49
N VAL A 323 -8.74 -1.72 9.31
CA VAL A 323 -8.02 -0.51 8.86
C VAL A 323 -9.03 0.57 8.53
N GLN A 324 -9.13 1.56 9.40
CA GLN A 324 -10.00 2.72 9.20
C GLN A 324 -9.24 3.85 8.52
N PRO A 325 -9.74 4.35 7.37
CA PRO A 325 -9.19 5.55 6.75
C PRO A 325 -9.21 6.74 7.71
N GLN A 326 -8.17 7.55 7.68
CA GLN A 326 -8.05 8.78 8.48
C GLN A 326 -8.05 9.99 7.56
N PRO A 327 -8.66 11.13 7.94
CA PRO A 327 -8.49 12.37 7.20
C PRO A 327 -7.00 12.72 7.04
N TYR A 328 -6.62 13.15 5.85
CA TYR A 328 -5.25 13.54 5.55
C TYR A 328 -5.23 14.91 4.88
N VAL A 329 -4.31 15.76 5.33
CA VAL A 329 -4.08 17.09 4.77
C VAL A 329 -2.60 17.26 4.53
N ASP A 330 -2.23 17.57 3.30
CA ASP A 330 -0.86 17.92 2.95
C ASP A 330 -0.61 19.42 3.22
N PHE A 331 0.08 19.73 4.31
CA PHE A 331 0.34 21.12 4.72
C PHE A 331 1.27 21.87 3.75
N GLU A 332 2.01 21.19 2.88
CA GLU A 332 2.81 21.82 1.83
C GLU A 332 1.96 22.34 0.68
N GLN A 333 0.76 21.77 0.49
CA GLN A 333 -0.16 22.11 -0.59
C GLN A 333 -0.85 23.47 -0.35
N VAL A 334 -1.03 23.85 0.93
CA VAL A 334 -1.79 25.04 1.38
C VAL A 334 -1.05 26.37 1.11
N GLY A 335 0.20 26.34 0.62
CA GLY A 335 1.05 27.52 0.54
C GLY A 335 1.45 28.02 -0.86
N PHE A 336 1.35 27.20 -1.91
CA PHE A 336 2.04 27.52 -3.18
C PHE A 336 1.24 27.26 -4.48
N PHE A 337 0.13 26.51 -4.43
CA PHE A 337 -0.52 25.98 -5.64
C PHE A 337 -1.97 26.43 -5.90
N ASP A 338 -2.54 27.30 -5.07
CA ASP A 338 -3.93 27.78 -5.23
C ASP A 338 -4.17 28.68 -6.47
N SER A 339 -3.16 28.91 -7.31
CA SER A 339 -3.26 29.84 -8.45
C SER A 339 -3.47 29.17 -9.81
N PHE A 340 -3.48 27.83 -9.91
CA PHE A 340 -3.76 27.12 -11.16
C PHE A 340 -5.07 26.34 -11.09
N GLU A 341 -5.93 26.54 -12.08
CA GLU A 341 -7.15 25.76 -12.28
C GLU A 341 -6.77 24.29 -12.51
N LYS A 342 -7.28 23.39 -11.67
CA LYS A 342 -7.01 21.96 -11.78
C LYS A 342 -7.80 21.39 -12.97
N PRO A 343 -7.23 20.49 -13.79
CA PRO A 343 -7.98 19.83 -14.86
C PRO A 343 -9.26 19.15 -14.34
N ASP A 344 -10.35 19.28 -15.11
CA ASP A 344 -11.65 18.66 -14.81
C ASP A 344 -11.53 17.16 -14.47
N ASP A 345 -10.62 16.45 -15.15
CA ASP A 345 -10.41 15.03 -14.89
C ASP A 345 -9.89 14.74 -13.48
N LEU A 346 -9.10 15.64 -12.87
CA LEU A 346 -8.66 15.49 -11.48
C LEU A 346 -9.77 15.84 -10.49
N THR A 347 -10.69 16.74 -10.85
CA THR A 347 -11.76 17.17 -9.96
C THR A 347 -13.00 16.30 -10.03
N ASN A 348 -13.29 15.71 -11.19
CA ASN A 348 -14.48 14.91 -11.45
C ASN A 348 -14.31 13.41 -11.15
N ASN A 349 -13.10 12.97 -10.82
CA ASN A 349 -12.80 11.57 -10.52
C ASN A 349 -12.10 11.44 -9.17
N THR A 350 -12.29 10.28 -8.54
CA THR A 350 -11.59 9.89 -7.32
C THR A 350 -10.42 8.98 -7.69
N PHE A 351 -9.26 9.21 -7.09
CA PHE A 351 -8.09 8.36 -7.26
C PHE A 351 -7.66 7.81 -5.91
N VAL A 352 -7.21 6.56 -5.88
CA VAL A 352 -6.46 6.00 -4.76
C VAL A 352 -5.06 5.69 -5.25
N VAL A 353 -4.10 6.38 -4.66
CA VAL A 353 -2.68 6.14 -4.91
C VAL A 353 -2.19 5.21 -3.83
N PHE A 354 -1.53 4.11 -4.20
CA PHE A 354 -1.07 3.13 -3.22
C PHE A 354 0.31 2.58 -3.57
N ASP A 355 0.96 2.05 -2.55
CA ASP A 355 2.27 1.41 -2.59
C ASP A 355 2.29 0.29 -1.54
N LEU A 356 3.14 -0.73 -1.74
CA LEU A 356 3.21 -1.91 -0.88
C LEU A 356 4.66 -2.20 -0.49
N GLU A 357 4.86 -2.60 0.77
CA GLU A 357 6.07 -3.31 1.16
C GLU A 357 5.76 -4.81 1.26
N THR A 358 6.69 -5.64 0.81
CA THR A 358 6.50 -7.09 0.68
C THR A 358 7.70 -7.89 1.18
N THR A 359 7.54 -9.19 1.40
CA THR A 359 8.64 -10.09 1.81
C THR A 359 9.67 -10.37 0.71
N GLY A 360 9.46 -9.84 -0.50
CA GLY A 360 10.32 -10.04 -1.66
C GLY A 360 9.66 -9.60 -2.96
N LEU A 361 10.32 -9.86 -4.09
CA LEU A 361 9.89 -9.38 -5.41
C LEU A 361 9.04 -10.39 -6.20
N ASN A 362 8.72 -11.55 -5.61
CA ASN A 362 7.93 -12.57 -6.30
C ASN A 362 6.44 -12.21 -6.30
N ASN A 363 6.04 -11.49 -7.33
CA ASN A 363 4.65 -11.12 -7.61
C ASN A 363 3.95 -12.06 -8.60
N ASN A 364 4.43 -13.29 -8.76
CA ASN A 364 3.83 -14.30 -9.62
C ASN A 364 3.24 -15.42 -8.74
N PRO A 365 1.91 -15.62 -8.71
CA PRO A 365 1.23 -16.55 -7.79
C PRO A 365 1.36 -18.03 -8.17
N ALA A 366 2.47 -18.38 -8.81
CA ALA A 366 2.79 -19.70 -9.28
C ALA A 366 2.67 -20.76 -8.16
N MET A 367 1.81 -21.77 -8.34
CA MET A 367 1.59 -22.87 -7.37
C MET A 367 1.29 -22.37 -5.93
N GLY A 368 0.64 -21.21 -5.81
CA GLY A 368 0.28 -20.61 -4.51
C GLY A 368 1.46 -19.98 -3.76
N ARG A 369 2.59 -19.74 -4.44
CA ARG A 369 3.79 -19.12 -3.85
C ARG A 369 3.95 -17.70 -4.37
N MET A 370 3.41 -16.74 -3.64
CA MET A 370 3.63 -15.31 -3.81
C MET A 370 4.29 -14.76 -2.54
N ASP A 371 5.14 -13.76 -2.69
CA ASP A 371 5.62 -13.00 -1.52
C ASP A 371 4.44 -12.31 -0.80
N LYS A 372 4.60 -12.07 0.50
CA LYS A 372 3.54 -11.53 1.35
C LYS A 372 3.60 -10.02 1.41
N ILE A 373 2.43 -9.37 1.37
CA ILE A 373 2.31 -7.96 1.75
C ILE A 373 2.58 -7.85 3.25
N ILE A 374 3.42 -6.90 3.64
CA ILE A 374 3.77 -6.60 5.04
C ILE A 374 3.46 -5.16 5.43
N GLU A 375 3.30 -4.26 4.46
CA GLU A 375 2.74 -2.92 4.65
C GLU A 375 1.90 -2.54 3.43
N ILE A 376 0.77 -1.88 3.67
CA ILE A 376 0.00 -1.17 2.65
C ILE A 376 -0.09 0.29 3.03
N GLY A 377 0.23 1.16 2.08
CA GLY A 377 0.07 2.60 2.20
C GLY A 377 -0.71 3.13 1.04
N ALA A 378 -1.76 3.90 1.31
CA ALA A 378 -2.56 4.52 0.28
C ALA A 378 -3.10 5.89 0.71
N VAL A 379 -3.29 6.76 -0.28
CA VAL A 379 -3.89 8.07 -0.11
C VAL A 379 -4.94 8.31 -1.18
N LYS A 380 -6.09 8.86 -0.77
CA LYS A 380 -7.18 9.20 -1.67
C LYS A 380 -7.06 10.64 -2.16
N ILE A 381 -7.23 10.83 -3.47
CA ILE A 381 -7.35 12.13 -4.11
C ILE A 381 -8.83 12.35 -4.46
N VAL A 382 -9.42 13.39 -3.89
CA VAL A 382 -10.80 13.84 -4.16
C VAL A 382 -10.75 15.31 -4.53
N ASN A 383 -11.45 15.72 -5.59
CA ASN A 383 -11.41 17.10 -6.10
C ASN A 383 -9.97 17.61 -6.40
N GLY A 384 -9.09 16.69 -6.82
CA GLY A 384 -7.68 16.96 -7.07
C GLY A 384 -6.84 17.26 -5.82
N GLU A 385 -7.31 16.90 -4.62
CA GLU A 385 -6.62 17.08 -3.34
C GLU A 385 -6.50 15.78 -2.57
N LEU A 386 -5.35 15.59 -1.90
CA LEU A 386 -5.15 14.45 -1.00
C LEU A 386 -6.08 14.64 0.21
N SER A 387 -6.85 13.62 0.57
CA SER A 387 -8.01 13.76 1.47
C SER A 387 -8.10 12.70 2.56
N GLU A 388 -7.71 11.46 2.27
CA GLU A 388 -7.80 10.35 3.22
C GLU A 388 -6.55 9.48 3.14
N LYS A 389 -6.05 9.05 4.29
CA LYS A 389 -4.96 8.10 4.49
C LYS A 389 -5.52 6.72 4.83
N PHE A 390 -5.06 5.70 4.13
CA PHE A 390 -5.22 4.30 4.50
C PHE A 390 -3.81 3.70 4.67
N SER A 391 -3.49 3.19 5.85
CA SER A 391 -2.14 2.68 6.12
C SER A 391 -2.18 1.62 7.20
N SER A 392 -1.53 0.49 6.93
CA SER A 392 -1.47 -0.63 7.87
C SER A 392 -0.24 -1.48 7.63
N PHE A 393 0.36 -1.98 8.70
CA PHE A 393 1.15 -3.22 8.62
C PHE A 393 0.22 -4.40 8.40
N VAL A 394 0.76 -5.50 7.87
CA VAL A 394 0.05 -6.75 7.65
C VAL A 394 0.78 -7.86 8.39
N ALA A 395 0.03 -8.68 9.14
CA ALA A 395 0.61 -9.78 9.89
C ALA A 395 1.38 -10.72 8.96
N CYS A 396 2.64 -11.01 9.31
CA CYS A 396 3.44 -12.01 8.64
C CYS A 396 3.96 -13.01 9.68
N LYS A 397 3.64 -14.30 9.46
CA LYS A 397 4.07 -15.40 10.34
C LYS A 397 5.50 -15.86 10.07
N GLU A 398 6.10 -15.38 8.99
CA GLU A 398 7.45 -15.74 8.56
C GLU A 398 8.43 -14.65 9.00
N ARG A 399 9.66 -15.06 9.31
CA ARG A 399 10.71 -14.10 9.64
C ARG A 399 11.15 -13.34 8.41
N LEU A 400 11.21 -12.02 8.52
CA LEU A 400 11.76 -11.18 7.46
C LEU A 400 13.25 -11.46 7.28
N SER A 401 13.68 -11.48 6.02
CA SER A 401 15.11 -11.55 5.71
C SER A 401 15.78 -10.23 6.12
N LYS A 402 17.07 -10.28 6.44
CA LYS A 402 17.84 -9.07 6.76
C LYS A 402 17.77 -8.05 5.61
N GLU A 403 17.76 -8.52 4.36
CA GLU A 403 17.68 -7.65 3.18
C GLU A 403 16.37 -6.86 3.14
N ILE A 404 15.23 -7.49 3.47
CA ILE A 404 13.92 -6.81 3.53
C ILE A 404 13.88 -5.81 4.69
N ILE A 405 14.41 -6.18 5.86
CA ILE A 405 14.49 -5.27 7.01
C ILE A 405 15.37 -4.05 6.68
N ASP A 406 16.53 -4.27 6.07
CA ASP A 406 17.47 -3.19 5.71
C ASP A 406 16.88 -2.27 4.62
N LEU A 407 16.04 -2.82 3.72
CA LEU A 407 15.38 -2.07 2.65
C LEU A 407 14.20 -1.23 3.16
N THR A 408 13.29 -1.83 3.92
CA THR A 408 12.00 -1.25 4.31
C THR A 408 12.00 -0.60 5.69
N GLY A 409 12.98 -0.97 6.53
CA GLY A 409 12.98 -0.61 7.95
C GLY A 409 11.92 -1.33 8.79
N ILE A 410 11.10 -2.21 8.19
CA ILE A 410 10.07 -2.99 8.88
C ILE A 410 10.73 -4.18 9.55
N THR A 411 10.43 -4.39 10.83
CA THR A 411 10.94 -5.51 11.62
C THR A 411 9.86 -6.54 11.89
N ASP A 412 10.24 -7.78 12.22
CA ASP A 412 9.29 -8.81 12.67
C ASP A 412 8.37 -8.31 13.80
N ALA A 413 8.90 -7.44 14.68
CA ALA A 413 8.16 -6.88 15.81
C ALA A 413 7.05 -5.91 15.39
N ASP A 414 7.23 -5.19 14.28
CA ASP A 414 6.21 -4.28 13.73
C ASP A 414 5.01 -5.04 13.16
N LEU A 415 5.22 -6.30 12.75
CA LEU A 415 4.19 -7.16 12.18
C LEU A 415 3.42 -7.99 13.22
N VAL A 416 3.92 -8.04 14.47
CA VAL A 416 3.24 -8.77 15.56
C VAL A 416 1.99 -8.01 15.98
N GLY A 417 0.84 -8.66 15.86
CA GLY A 417 -0.46 -8.08 16.23
C GLY A 417 -1.03 -7.11 15.20
N ALA A 418 -0.37 -6.96 14.04
CA ALA A 418 -0.97 -6.34 12.87
C ALA A 418 -2.18 -7.17 12.38
N PRO A 419 -3.14 -6.57 11.66
CA PRO A 419 -4.26 -7.31 11.07
C PRO A 419 -3.78 -8.32 10.03
N GLU A 420 -4.53 -9.42 9.90
CA GLU A 420 -4.26 -10.44 8.89
C GLU A 420 -4.66 -9.93 7.49
N ILE A 421 -4.02 -10.47 6.45
CA ILE A 421 -4.17 -9.96 5.07
C ILE A 421 -5.62 -9.97 4.58
N GLU A 422 -6.41 -10.95 5.00
CA GLU A 422 -7.82 -11.11 4.64
C GLU A 422 -8.66 -9.91 5.11
N GLN A 423 -8.33 -9.38 6.30
CA GLN A 423 -9.01 -8.22 6.87
C GLN A 423 -8.59 -6.93 6.17
N VAL A 424 -7.28 -6.78 5.93
CA VAL A 424 -6.71 -5.60 5.28
C VAL A 424 -7.21 -5.46 3.84
N ILE A 425 -7.30 -6.57 3.10
CA ILE A 425 -7.76 -6.58 1.71
C ILE A 425 -9.24 -6.25 1.59
N ALA A 426 -10.08 -6.74 2.50
CA ALA A 426 -11.50 -6.38 2.53
C ALA A 426 -11.69 -4.86 2.74
N ASP A 427 -10.97 -4.30 3.72
CA ASP A 427 -11.00 -2.86 3.99
C ASP A 427 -10.41 -2.05 2.84
N PHE A 428 -9.33 -2.52 2.22
CA PHE A 428 -8.74 -1.86 1.06
C PHE A 428 -9.68 -1.89 -0.15
N PHE A 429 -10.37 -3.01 -0.40
CA PHE A 429 -11.40 -3.12 -1.45
C PHE A 429 -12.50 -2.08 -1.26
N LYS A 430 -12.96 -1.87 -0.02
CA LYS A 430 -13.88 -0.77 0.32
C LYS A 430 -13.27 0.61 0.08
N PHE A 431 -12.01 0.81 0.42
CA PHE A 431 -11.33 2.10 0.28
C PHE A 431 -11.17 2.55 -1.18
N VAL A 432 -10.96 1.59 -2.09
CA VAL A 432 -10.76 1.85 -3.52
C VAL A 432 -12.03 1.77 -4.35
N ASP A 433 -13.18 1.44 -3.76
CA ASP A 433 -14.45 1.30 -4.47
C ASP A 433 -14.80 2.58 -5.26
N GLY A 434 -15.10 2.40 -6.54
CA GLY A 434 -15.40 3.50 -7.48
C GLY A 434 -14.22 4.43 -7.82
N ALA A 435 -13.00 4.17 -7.33
CA ALA A 435 -11.83 4.99 -7.60
C ALA A 435 -10.97 4.44 -8.75
N TYR A 436 -10.16 5.31 -9.35
CA TYR A 436 -9.03 4.88 -10.18
C TYR A 436 -7.81 4.58 -9.30
N LEU A 437 -7.09 3.52 -9.63
CA LEU A 437 -5.86 3.17 -8.93
C LEU A 437 -4.66 3.82 -9.59
N VAL A 438 -3.75 4.34 -8.78
CA VAL A 438 -2.51 4.96 -9.25
C VAL A 438 -1.33 4.40 -8.45
N GLY A 439 -0.23 4.16 -9.14
CA GLY A 439 1.01 3.71 -8.51
C GLY A 439 2.22 4.13 -9.32
N HIS A 440 3.40 3.82 -8.79
CA HIS A 440 4.67 4.03 -9.48
C HIS A 440 5.26 2.66 -9.83
N ASN A 441 5.13 2.23 -11.09
CA ASN A 441 5.24 0.81 -11.49
C ASN A 441 4.04 -0.04 -11.00
N ILE A 442 2.82 0.50 -11.10
CA ILE A 442 1.58 -0.13 -10.60
C ILE A 442 1.38 -1.60 -11.00
N PRO A 443 1.81 -2.12 -12.17
CA PRO A 443 1.65 -3.55 -12.45
C PRO A 443 2.37 -4.47 -11.47
N PHE A 444 3.38 -3.98 -10.73
CA PHE A 444 4.06 -4.75 -9.71
C PHE A 444 3.17 -4.94 -8.48
N ASP A 445 2.75 -3.84 -7.85
CA ASP A 445 1.94 -3.82 -6.62
C ASP A 445 0.53 -4.36 -6.85
N TYR A 446 -0.09 -3.99 -7.97
CA TYR A 446 -1.45 -4.41 -8.31
C TYR A 446 -1.58 -5.93 -8.38
N ARG A 447 -0.53 -6.65 -8.78
CA ARG A 447 -0.57 -8.13 -8.78
C ARG A 447 -0.77 -8.72 -7.40
N PHE A 448 -0.19 -8.11 -6.35
CA PHE A 448 -0.41 -8.56 -4.98
C PHE A 448 -1.86 -8.29 -4.55
N ILE A 449 -2.37 -7.09 -4.86
CA ILE A 449 -3.77 -6.73 -4.59
C ILE A 449 -4.73 -7.67 -5.31
N GLU A 450 -4.51 -7.94 -6.59
CA GLU A 450 -5.30 -8.87 -7.39
C GLU A 450 -5.26 -10.29 -6.80
N TYR A 451 -4.06 -10.80 -6.50
CA TYR A 451 -3.91 -12.14 -5.93
C TYR A 451 -4.60 -12.29 -4.58
N TYR A 452 -4.28 -11.41 -3.62
CA TYR A 452 -4.87 -11.50 -2.27
C TYR A 452 -6.34 -11.13 -2.26
N GLY A 453 -6.79 -10.23 -3.15
CA GLY A 453 -8.19 -9.98 -3.44
C GLY A 453 -8.91 -11.25 -3.85
N GLU A 454 -8.40 -11.93 -4.87
CA GLU A 454 -8.98 -13.16 -5.38
C GLU A 454 -9.04 -14.27 -4.33
N GLN A 455 -7.98 -14.46 -3.54
CA GLN A 455 -7.97 -15.44 -2.44
C GLN A 455 -9.05 -15.17 -1.39
N ASN A 456 -9.49 -13.91 -1.28
CA ASN A 456 -10.51 -13.47 -0.33
C ASN A 456 -11.89 -13.22 -0.97
N GLY A 457 -12.04 -13.54 -2.25
CA GLY A 457 -13.29 -13.36 -2.99
C GLY A 457 -13.56 -11.92 -3.46
N TYR A 458 -12.58 -11.02 -3.43
CA TYR A 458 -12.69 -9.64 -3.92
C TYR A 458 -12.01 -9.49 -5.29
N MET A 459 -12.77 -9.12 -6.32
CA MET A 459 -12.24 -8.91 -7.67
C MET A 459 -12.04 -7.42 -7.90
N PHE A 460 -10.79 -6.96 -7.84
CA PHE A 460 -10.44 -5.58 -8.18
C PHE A 460 -10.54 -5.39 -9.70
N ASP A 461 -11.32 -4.41 -10.14
CA ASP A 461 -11.56 -4.08 -11.55
C ASP A 461 -11.29 -2.59 -11.87
N ASN A 462 -10.70 -1.87 -10.92
CA ASN A 462 -10.39 -0.45 -11.03
C ASN A 462 -9.48 -0.17 -12.24
N LYS A 463 -9.78 0.91 -12.99
CA LYS A 463 -8.85 1.41 -14.02
C LYS A 463 -7.57 1.93 -13.34
N GLN A 464 -6.43 1.61 -13.93
CA GLN A 464 -5.10 1.86 -13.39
C GLN A 464 -4.35 2.93 -14.17
N TYR A 465 -3.56 3.74 -13.48
CA TYR A 465 -2.61 4.69 -14.06
C TYR A 465 -1.20 4.49 -13.47
N ASP A 466 -0.20 4.37 -14.34
CA ASP A 466 1.19 4.27 -13.95
C ASP A 466 1.89 5.63 -14.10
N THR A 467 2.40 6.15 -13.00
CA THR A 467 3.15 7.41 -13.01
C THR A 467 4.47 7.32 -13.78
N ILE A 468 5.06 6.13 -13.96
CA ILE A 468 6.24 5.95 -14.83
C ILE A 468 5.89 6.26 -16.28
N ASN A 469 4.77 5.73 -16.80
CA ASN A 469 4.34 5.96 -18.17
C ASN A 469 4.01 7.44 -18.41
N LEU A 470 3.31 8.05 -17.45
CA LEU A 470 3.01 9.48 -17.48
C LEU A 470 4.29 10.34 -17.43
N ALA A 471 5.25 10.00 -16.57
CA ALA A 471 6.52 10.72 -16.47
C ALA A 471 7.37 10.56 -17.73
N GLN A 472 7.42 9.36 -18.31
CA GLN A 472 8.10 9.11 -19.59
C GLN A 472 7.54 9.96 -20.73
N GLU A 473 6.23 10.18 -20.73
CA GLU A 473 5.58 11.00 -21.74
C GLU A 473 5.82 12.51 -21.49
N GLN A 474 5.62 12.99 -20.27
CA GLN A 474 5.64 14.43 -19.94
C GLN A 474 7.04 15.00 -19.65
N LEU A 475 7.97 14.16 -19.21
CA LEU A 475 9.32 14.54 -18.76
C LEU A 475 10.42 13.96 -19.66
N ARG A 476 10.05 13.51 -20.88
CA ARG A 476 10.99 12.88 -21.80
C ARG A 476 12.21 13.75 -22.06
N GLY A 477 13.39 13.21 -21.77
CA GLY A 477 14.68 13.88 -21.99
C GLY A 477 15.07 14.88 -20.90
N LEU A 478 14.26 15.05 -19.86
CA LEU A 478 14.59 15.89 -18.70
C LEU A 478 15.25 15.10 -17.56
N LEU A 479 15.05 13.78 -17.52
CA LEU A 479 15.55 12.89 -16.46
C LEU A 479 16.37 11.74 -17.04
N PRO A 480 17.41 11.26 -16.32
CA PRO A 480 18.21 10.11 -16.74
C PRO A 480 17.46 8.77 -16.59
N ASN A 481 16.48 8.72 -15.69
CA ASN A 481 15.58 7.60 -15.46
C ASN A 481 14.30 8.11 -14.79
N TYR A 482 13.28 7.25 -14.67
CA TYR A 482 11.97 7.60 -14.11
C TYR A 482 11.67 6.83 -12.83
N LYS A 483 12.70 6.55 -12.01
CA LYS A 483 12.50 6.02 -10.65
C LYS A 483 11.79 7.07 -9.77
N LEU A 484 11.11 6.62 -8.72
CA LEU A 484 10.31 7.49 -7.85
C LEU A 484 11.13 8.68 -7.33
N ASN A 485 12.30 8.41 -6.73
CA ASN A 485 13.23 9.46 -6.26
C ASN A 485 13.62 10.45 -7.36
N SER A 486 13.92 9.97 -8.58
CA SER A 486 14.34 10.84 -9.68
C SER A 486 13.23 11.80 -10.12
N VAL A 487 11.97 11.34 -10.11
CA VAL A 487 10.82 12.18 -10.47
C VAL A 487 10.42 13.08 -9.30
N ALA A 488 10.50 12.61 -8.06
CA ALA A 488 10.29 13.40 -6.85
C ALA A 488 11.30 14.56 -6.76
N ASP A 489 12.59 14.28 -6.97
CA ASP A 489 13.67 15.27 -6.98
C ASP A 489 13.44 16.36 -8.03
N TYR A 490 12.92 16.00 -9.21
CA TYR A 490 12.59 16.94 -10.27
C TYR A 490 11.53 17.97 -9.84
N TYR A 491 10.52 17.54 -9.08
CA TYR A 491 9.47 18.40 -8.55
C TYR A 491 9.82 19.00 -7.17
N GLY A 492 10.97 18.64 -6.59
CA GLY A 492 11.42 19.13 -5.29
C GLY A 492 10.68 18.51 -4.10
N PHE A 493 10.10 17.31 -4.26
CA PHE A 493 9.41 16.60 -3.19
C PHE A 493 10.40 15.78 -2.35
N THR A 494 10.29 15.89 -1.03
CA THR A 494 11.08 15.10 -0.07
C THR A 494 10.18 14.11 0.65
N PHE A 495 10.63 12.87 0.81
CA PHE A 495 9.89 11.81 1.49
C PHE A 495 10.86 10.77 2.07
N ASN A 496 10.35 9.92 2.97
CA ASN A 496 11.11 8.81 3.51
C ASN A 496 10.87 7.58 2.64
N HIS A 497 11.81 7.30 1.74
CA HIS A 497 11.71 6.20 0.79
C HIS A 497 11.64 4.84 1.50
N HIS A 498 10.85 3.91 0.95
CA HIS A 498 10.57 2.57 1.49
C HIS A 498 9.68 2.56 2.73
N ARG A 499 8.77 3.54 2.80
CA ARG A 499 7.58 3.46 3.65
C ARG A 499 6.37 3.61 2.75
N ALA A 500 5.54 2.58 2.70
CA ALA A 500 4.46 2.48 1.72
C ALA A 500 3.57 3.74 1.68
N PHE A 501 3.22 4.30 2.84
CA PHE A 501 2.37 5.50 2.87
C PHE A 501 3.07 6.77 2.36
N ASP A 502 4.35 6.93 2.66
CA ASP A 502 5.13 8.10 2.23
C ASP A 502 5.40 8.02 0.72
N ASP A 503 5.70 6.82 0.21
CA ASP A 503 5.86 6.52 -1.22
C ASP A 503 4.53 6.73 -1.98
N ALA A 504 3.39 6.32 -1.41
CA ALA A 504 2.06 6.61 -1.97
C ALA A 504 1.76 8.13 -1.99
N CYS A 505 2.10 8.87 -0.93
CA CYS A 505 1.90 10.32 -0.87
C CYS A 505 2.72 11.06 -1.92
N VAL A 506 4.03 10.77 -2.04
CA VAL A 506 4.86 11.42 -3.06
C VAL A 506 4.41 11.03 -4.47
N THR A 507 4.00 9.77 -4.68
CA THR A 507 3.42 9.31 -5.95
C THR A 507 2.15 10.08 -6.29
N ALA A 508 1.31 10.39 -5.29
CA ALA A 508 0.11 11.19 -5.48
C ALA A 508 0.42 12.63 -5.90
N LYS A 509 1.41 13.27 -5.26
CA LYS A 509 1.87 14.62 -5.65
C LYS A 509 2.41 14.61 -7.09
N ILE A 510 3.24 13.62 -7.44
CA ILE A 510 3.78 13.45 -8.80
C ILE A 510 2.65 13.25 -9.81
N PHE A 511 1.67 12.38 -9.52
CA PHE A 511 0.53 12.14 -10.39
C PHE A 511 -0.24 13.42 -10.69
N VAL A 512 -0.58 14.20 -9.64
CA VAL A 512 -1.27 15.48 -9.80
C VAL A 512 -0.48 16.44 -10.69
N GLU A 513 0.83 16.60 -10.48
CA GLU A 513 1.67 17.48 -11.30
C GLU A 513 1.79 17.00 -12.77
N LEU A 514 1.90 15.69 -13.00
CA LEU A 514 1.93 15.13 -14.35
C LEU A 514 0.61 15.34 -15.09
N ILE A 515 -0.54 15.18 -14.41
CA ILE A 515 -1.85 15.43 -15.02
C ILE A 515 -2.09 16.92 -15.24
N LYS A 516 -1.70 17.80 -14.32
CA LYS A 516 -1.73 19.26 -14.55
C LYS A 516 -0.92 19.65 -15.79
N LYS A 517 0.29 19.10 -15.92
CA LYS A 517 1.17 19.35 -17.08
C LYS A 517 0.56 18.83 -18.39
N ARG A 518 -0.11 17.68 -18.35
CA ARG A 518 -0.79 17.06 -19.50
C ARG A 518 -2.12 17.74 -19.85
N GLY A 519 -2.83 18.27 -18.87
CA GLY A 519 -4.16 18.89 -18.97
C GLY A 519 -5.34 17.92 -18.96
N LYS A 520 -5.12 16.60 -19.00
CA LYS A 520 -6.17 15.55 -18.99
C LYS A 520 -5.60 14.17 -18.66
N LEU A 521 -6.44 13.20 -18.33
CA LEU A 521 -6.05 11.80 -18.16
C LEU A 521 -5.61 11.17 -19.50
N PRO A 522 -4.71 10.17 -19.48
CA PRO A 522 -4.44 9.36 -20.66
C PRO A 522 -5.68 8.51 -21.01
N MET A 523 -5.92 8.33 -22.31
CA MET A 523 -7.07 7.56 -22.80
C MET A 523 -7.00 6.11 -22.35
#